data_AF-A0A147K1T6-F1
#
_entry.id   AF-A0A147K1T6-F1
#
_cell.length_a   1.000
_cell.length_b   1.000
_cell.length_c   1.000
_cell.angle_alpha   90.00
_cell.angle_beta   90.00
_cell.angle_gamma   90.00
#
_symmetry.space_group_name_H-M   'P 1'
#
loop_
_entity.id
_entity.type
_entity.pdbx_description
1 polymer ?
#
loop_
_entity_poly.entity_id
_entity_poly.type
_entity_poly.pdbx_seq_one_letter_code
_entity_poly.pdbx_strand_id
1 'polypeptide(L)' 'MTATEVMLSQYLETERKFEGKWFALKGGELIALADTNEELWGKLREIGARDVLIGYAPTKAEREAGCLYVIFH' A
#
# COMPACT_ATOMS: atom_id res chain seq x y z
N MET A 1 10.11 -15.86 12.34
CA MET A 1 9.60 -14.56 11.88
C MET A 1 8.41 -14.20 12.74
N THR A 2 8.43 -13.00 13.30
CA THR A 2 7.35 -12.39 14.07
C THR A 2 6.20 -11.98 13.13
N ALA A 3 4.99 -11.80 13.67
CA ALA A 3 3.83 -11.36 12.90
C ALA A 3 4.07 -10.03 12.17
N THR A 4 4.84 -9.14 12.79
CA THR A 4 5.23 -7.84 12.22
C THR A 4 6.13 -8.00 10.99
N GLU A 5 7.10 -8.91 11.01
CA GLU A 5 7.99 -9.17 9.88
C GLU A 5 7.22 -9.74 8.68
N VAL A 6 6.24 -10.60 8.92
CA VAL A 6 5.38 -11.16 7.86
C VAL A 6 4.53 -10.06 7.21
N MET A 7 3.91 -9.19 8.00
CA MET A 7 3.13 -8.08 7.45
C MET A 7 3.99 -7.08 6.67
N LEU A 8 5.18 -6.75 7.19
CA LEU A 8 6.10 -5.85 6.50
C LEU A 8 6.56 -6.44 5.16
N SER A 9 6.90 -7.73 5.13
CA SER A 9 7.27 -8.42 3.89
C SER A 9 6.14 -8.35 2.87
N GLN A 10 4.89 -8.59 3.28
CA GLN A 10 3.75 -8.53 2.38
C GLN A 10 3.48 -7.10 1.89
N TYR A 11 3.60 -6.11 2.77
CA TYR A 11 3.47 -4.70 2.40
C TYR A 11 4.45 -4.33 1.30
N LEU A 12 5.74 -4.62 1.52
CA LEU A 12 6.81 -4.31 0.56
C LEU A 12 6.64 -5.08 -0.75
N GLU A 13 6.19 -6.34 -0.70
CA GLU A 13 5.89 -7.11 -1.90
C GLU A 13 4.74 -6.51 -2.70
N THR A 14 3.68 -6.08 -2.02
CA THR A 14 2.52 -5.42 -2.63
C THR A 14 2.93 -4.10 -3.27
N GLU A 15 3.72 -3.29 -2.57
CA GLU A 15 4.25 -2.01 -3.06
C GLU A 15 5.04 -2.18 -4.36
N ARG A 16 5.87 -3.23 -4.45
CA ARG A 16 6.68 -3.52 -5.65
C ARG A 16 5.86 -4.04 -6.82
N LYS A 17 4.80 -4.81 -6.55
CA LYS A 17 3.98 -5.46 -7.59
C LYS A 17 2.96 -4.50 -8.22
N PHE A 18 2.50 -3.50 -7.49
CA PHE A 18 1.36 -2.68 -7.91
C PHE A 18 1.68 -1.18 -7.94
N GLU A 19 2.79 -0.80 -8.57
CA GLU A 19 3.18 0.61 -8.73
C GLU A 19 2.03 1.50 -9.22
N GLY A 20 1.93 2.69 -8.63
CA GLY A 20 0.90 3.70 -8.89
C GLY A 20 -0.46 3.40 -8.25
N LYS A 21 -0.62 2.29 -7.52
CA LYS A 21 -1.91 1.88 -6.95
C LYS A 21 -2.03 2.12 -5.45
N TRP A 22 -3.26 2.37 -5.03
CA TRP A 22 -3.70 2.29 -3.65
C TRP A 22 -4.09 0.85 -3.33
N PHE A 23 -3.71 0.34 -2.16
CA PHE A 23 -4.01 -1.03 -1.74
C PHE A 23 -4.41 -1.11 -0.27
N ALA A 24 -5.15 -2.16 0.06
CA ALA A 24 -5.48 -2.51 1.44
C ALA A 24 -5.14 -3.96 1.74
N LEU A 25 -4.50 -4.18 2.89
CA LEU A 25 -4.16 -5.49 3.42
C LEU A 25 -4.97 -5.78 4.69
N LYS A 26 -5.37 -7.04 4.90
CA LYS A 26 -5.96 -7.51 6.15
C LYS A 26 -5.27 -8.79 6.58
N GLY A 27 -4.63 -8.79 7.75
CA GLY A 27 -3.88 -9.95 8.23
C GLY A 27 -2.74 -10.40 7.30
N GLY A 28 -2.23 -9.51 6.43
CA GLY A 28 -1.25 -9.86 5.40
C GLY A 28 -1.85 -10.37 4.09
N GLU A 29 -3.16 -10.29 3.89
CA GLU A 29 -3.78 -10.61 2.59
C GLU A 29 -4.25 -9.35 1.88
N LEU A 30 -4.03 -9.28 0.56
CA LEU A 30 -4.51 -8.18 -0.27
C LEU A 30 -6.02 -8.32 -0.48
N ILE A 31 -6.79 -7.35 0.03
CA ILE A 31 -8.26 -7.37 -0.04
C ILE A 31 -8.83 -6.35 -1.02
N ALA A 32 -8.06 -5.31 -1.37
CA ALA A 32 -8.49 -4.30 -2.32
C ALA A 32 -7.28 -3.61 -2.98
N LEU A 33 -7.47 -3.23 -4.25
CA LEU A 33 -6.54 -2.45 -5.06
C LEU A 33 -7.32 -1.41 -5.85
N ALA A 34 -6.81 -0.19 -6.00
CA ALA A 34 -7.47 0.89 -6.73
C ALA A 34 -6.46 1.89 -7.33
N ASP A 35 -6.89 2.67 -8.31
CA ASP A 35 -6.08 3.73 -8.91
C ASP A 35 -6.05 4.98 -8.02
N THR A 36 -7.13 5.24 -7.29
CA THR A 36 -7.24 6.38 -6.38
C THR A 36 -7.59 5.95 -4.96
N ASN A 37 -7.25 6.81 -3.98
CA ASN A 37 -7.65 6.62 -2.59
C ASN A 37 -9.18 6.57 -2.45
N GLU A 38 -9.91 7.41 -3.18
CA GLU A 38 -11.38 7.46 -3.13
C GLU A 38 -12.00 6.14 -3.59
N GLU A 39 -11.52 5.59 -4.71
CA GLU A 39 -11.94 4.27 -5.19
C GLU A 39 -11.62 3.16 -4.19
N LEU A 40 -10.45 3.20 -3.55
CA LEU A 40 -10.07 2.22 -2.52
C LEU A 40 -11.09 2.24 -1.38
N TRP A 41 -11.41 3.42 -0.86
CA TRP A 41 -12.40 3.57 0.20
C TRP A 41 -13.82 3.16 -0.23
N GLY A 42 -14.17 3.37 -1.50
CA GLY A 42 -15.39 2.81 -2.10
C GLY A 42 -15.44 1.30 -1.94
N LYS A 43 -14.41 0.60 -2.44
CA LYS A 43 -14.30 -0.86 -2.35
C LYS A 43 -14.33 -1.37 -0.91
N LEU A 44 -13.61 -0.71 0.00
CA LEU A 44 -13.58 -1.11 1.42
C LEU A 44 -14.94 -1.00 2.10
N ARG A 45 -15.73 0.03 1.76
CA ARG A 45 -17.10 0.19 2.27
C ARG A 45 -18.03 -0.88 1.73
N GLU A 46 -17.95 -1.19 0.44
CA GLU A 46 -18.78 -2.22 -0.19
C GLU A 46 -18.60 -3.59 0.45
N ILE A 47 -17.36 -3.95 0.79
CA ILE A 47 -17.04 -5.23 1.43
C ILE A 47 -17.16 -5.20 2.96
N GLY A 48 -17.53 -4.05 3.55
CA GLY A 48 -17.64 -3.87 4.99
C GLY A 48 -16.33 -4.13 5.75
N ALA A 49 -15.18 -3.90 5.11
CA ALA A 49 -13.88 -4.22 5.71
C ALA A 49 -13.55 -3.25 6.86
N ARG A 50 -13.03 -3.82 7.94
CA ARG A 50 -12.50 -3.13 9.12
C ARG A 50 -11.15 -3.72 9.49
N ASP A 51 -10.36 -2.95 10.25
CA ASP A 51 -9.03 -3.34 10.72
C ASP A 51 -8.08 -3.69 9.57
N VAL A 52 -7.98 -2.77 8.61
CA VAL A 52 -7.18 -2.92 7.39
C VAL A 52 -5.98 -1.99 7.43
N LEU A 53 -4.87 -2.44 6.87
CA LEU A 53 -3.70 -1.62 6.60
C LEU A 53 -3.82 -1.04 5.19
N ILE A 54 -3.74 0.27 5.06
CA ILE A 54 -3.82 0.96 3.76
C ILE A 54 -2.42 1.43 3.38
N GLY A 55 -2.07 1.23 2.11
CA GLY A 55 -0.81 1.68 1.54
C GLY A 55 -0.99 2.29 0.15
N TYR A 56 0.00 3.07 -0.25
CA TYR A 56 0.18 3.51 -1.63
C TYR A 56 1.48 2.90 -2.15
N ALA A 57 1.45 2.39 -3.37
CA ALA A 57 2.60 1.84 -4.04
C ALA A 57 3.22 2.92 -4.95
N PRO A 58 4.20 3.70 -4.47
CA PRO A 58 4.80 4.75 -5.29
C PRO A 58 5.45 4.15 -6.54
N THR A 59 5.29 4.83 -7.65
CA THR A 59 5.99 4.52 -8.90
C THR A 59 7.50 4.71 -8.72
N LYS A 60 8.29 4.09 -9.61
CA LYS A 60 9.74 4.33 -9.63
C LYS A 60 10.11 5.81 -9.67
N ALA A 61 9.43 6.61 -10.50
CA ALA A 61 9.69 8.04 -10.62
C ALA A 61 9.38 8.80 -9.32
N GLU A 62 8.30 8.45 -8.63
CA GLU A 62 7.93 9.06 -7.33
C GLU A 62 8.90 8.67 -6.22
N ARG A 63 9.40 7.43 -6.21
CA ARG A 63 10.46 7.00 -5.28
C ARG A 63 11.75 7.79 -5.50
N GLU A 64 12.15 7.96 -6.76
CA GLU A 64 13.32 8.77 -7.14
C GLU A 64 13.13 10.24 -6.74
N ALA A 65 11.94 10.80 -6.96
CA ALA A 65 11.59 12.16 -6.53
C ALA A 65 11.61 12.31 -5.01
N GLY A 66 11.07 11.35 -4.26
CA GLY A 66 11.11 11.32 -2.80
C GLY A 66 12.54 11.31 -2.26
N CYS A 67 13.43 10.49 -2.85
CA CYS A 67 14.85 10.45 -2.52
C CYS A 67 15.55 11.81 -2.70
N LEU A 68 15.15 12.62 -3.68
CA LEU A 68 15.72 13.95 -3.89
C LEU A 68 15.36 14.92 -2.76
N TYR A 69 14.17 14.81 -2.15
CA TYR A 69 13.76 15.68 -1.04
C TYR A 69 14.43 15.34 0.30
N VAL A 70 14.81 14.08 0.54
CA VAL A 70 15.47 13.67 1.80
C VAL A 70 16.95 14.06 1.87
N ILE A 71 17.57 14.39 0.74
CA ILE A 71 18.99 14.77 0.65
C ILE A 71 19.20 16.29 0.89
N PHE A 72 18.13 17.09 0.90
CA PHE A 72 18.17 18.52 1.22
C PHE A 72 17.54 18.82 2.59
N HIS A 73 18.08 18.25 3.67
CA HIS A 73 17.88 18.75 5.04
C HIS A 73 19.17 18.70 5.84
#